data_AF-A0A117R424-F1
#
_entry.id   AF-A0A117R424-F1
#
_cell.length_a   1.000
_cell.length_b   1.000
_cell.length_c   1.000
_cell.angle_alpha   90.00
_cell.angle_beta   90.00
_cell.angle_gamma   90.00
#
_symmetry.space_group_name_H-M   'P 1'
#
loop_
_entity.id
_entity.type
_entity.pdbx_description
1 polymer ?
#
loop_
_entity_poly.entity_id
_entity_poly.type
_entity_poly.pdbx_seq_one_letter_code
_entity_poly.pdbx_strand_id
1 'polypeptide(L)'
;MVRIERHRVGEAAVSAVRKDFANRIGSQVHSMSKAGPVTAWEWWLIAQEFVEYLGALSVETPGLHSPEAKAVLEDAAEAAAGAVAYAAYFPRDHFEVFLTYPNWGLVYDREPGGTPEPVSAAKWLDAFCLAILAEKTQWHGEAFHFARETPQQDRSGHPDAELINGFMAFVIGDTGDDDVTYPPSRQEKLTALDAALDRVRAREAETGEHLADQPYGIGLRALRALTAGDREGFDEAVVRLLRPLTGTPGPGARPGSLLPLLPIALTALAYREEGWPPAADSDYLPDALVTGFKATPPRVGPYGRARRPDAVAELAAGVVEFGRILEPRPLDPDSEEQFERYTRDAITPMPGKSLTTFELAYAVTYQELLFRTRAAHTPDASDAQLENLRLAAELGAALFRTTLAEPGTDVPVTIDGRTVTYPACRDEDAGPGAWHRAVHLALVTGRREHLAPLVLAGPERVGPDRSVPASYRRALHAYLRGEDPEPATDLALRDAGKARDQGVLPPPAVLFSQLVEGDEESFNLALLDALTAHRDHYAVADRPTDPDAALSLDILALVCHARRRGWEIRVRSPYLPPRIVAAAEPF
;
A
#
# COMPACT_ATOMS: atom_id res chain seq x y z
N MET A 1 -14.13 6.85 31.39
CA MET A 1 -14.09 5.78 30.38
C MET A 1 -14.25 4.45 31.09
N VAL A 2 -15.18 3.60 30.64
CA VAL A 2 -15.40 2.27 31.23
C VAL A 2 -14.38 1.30 30.64
N ARG A 3 -13.75 0.46 31.46
CA ARG A 3 -12.85 -0.60 30.97
C ARG A 3 -13.64 -1.85 30.61
N ILE A 4 -13.41 -2.40 29.42
CA ILE A 4 -14.04 -3.64 28.93
C ILE A 4 -12.95 -4.59 28.47
N GLU A 5 -12.80 -5.72 29.15
CA GLU A 5 -11.79 -6.72 28.81
C GLU A 5 -12.20 -7.53 27.58
N ARG A 6 -11.25 -7.69 26.66
CA ARG A 6 -11.43 -8.53 25.47
C ARG A 6 -11.34 -10.01 25.83
N HIS A 7 -12.20 -10.83 25.23
CA HIS A 7 -12.14 -12.28 25.44
C HIS A 7 -10.83 -12.87 24.87
N ARG A 8 -10.47 -14.07 25.33
CA ARG A 8 -9.23 -14.73 24.91
C ARG A 8 -9.49 -15.67 23.75
N VAL A 9 -8.52 -15.80 22.85
CA VAL A 9 -8.49 -16.82 21.79
C VAL A 9 -7.33 -17.77 22.08
N GLY A 10 -7.52 -19.07 21.80
CA GLY A 10 -6.49 -20.08 22.02
C GLY A 10 -5.27 -19.88 21.13
N GLU A 11 -4.06 -20.04 21.68
CA GLU A 11 -2.79 -19.87 20.95
C GLU A 11 -2.70 -20.76 19.70
N ALA A 12 -3.25 -21.98 19.75
CA ALA A 12 -3.30 -22.88 18.61
C ALA A 12 -4.13 -22.31 17.44
N ALA A 13 -5.23 -21.61 17.72
CA ALA A 13 -6.05 -20.97 16.70
C ALA A 13 -5.34 -19.75 16.10
N VAL A 14 -4.69 -18.93 16.93
CA VAL A 14 -3.86 -17.80 16.49
C VAL A 14 -2.72 -18.28 15.60
N SER A 15 -1.98 -19.31 16.04
CA SER A 15 -0.87 -19.88 15.28
C SER A 15 -1.34 -20.49 13.96
N ALA A 16 -2.47 -21.19 13.94
CA ALA A 16 -3.00 -21.81 12.72
C ALA A 16 -3.34 -20.77 11.64
N VAL A 17 -3.94 -19.64 12.03
CA VAL A 17 -4.29 -18.56 11.09
C VAL A 17 -3.04 -17.85 10.56
N ARG A 18 -2.05 -17.60 11.43
CA ARG A 18 -0.83 -16.86 11.06
C ARG A 18 0.16 -17.65 10.24
N LYS A 19 0.22 -18.97 10.46
CA LYS A 19 1.23 -19.81 9.83
C LYS A 19 1.13 -19.73 8.31
N ASP A 20 2.18 -19.20 7.70
CA ASP A 20 2.35 -19.12 6.25
C ASP A 20 1.20 -18.41 5.52
N PHE A 21 0.60 -17.41 6.17
CA PHE A 21 -0.61 -16.75 5.69
C PHE A 21 -0.47 -16.20 4.26
N ALA A 22 0.63 -15.50 3.95
CA ALA A 22 0.87 -14.90 2.63
C ALA A 22 0.86 -15.95 1.49
N ASN A 23 1.58 -17.05 1.66
CA ASN A 23 1.59 -18.14 0.68
C ASN A 23 0.25 -18.86 0.60
N ARG A 24 -0.43 -19.04 1.75
CA ARG A 24 -1.74 -19.71 1.81
C ARG A 24 -2.82 -18.91 1.09
N ILE A 25 -2.94 -17.62 1.38
CA ILE A 25 -3.95 -16.76 0.74
C ILE A 25 -3.64 -16.59 -0.75
N GLY A 26 -2.36 -16.42 -1.12
CA GLY A 26 -1.92 -16.41 -2.53
C GLY A 26 -2.29 -17.70 -3.25
N SER A 27 -2.00 -18.86 -2.68
CA SER A 27 -2.36 -20.16 -3.27
C SER A 27 -3.87 -20.36 -3.39
N GLN A 28 -4.63 -19.89 -2.39
CA GLN A 28 -6.08 -20.00 -2.36
C GLN A 28 -6.73 -19.21 -3.49
N VAL A 29 -6.40 -17.93 -3.68
CA VAL A 29 -7.00 -17.09 -4.73
C VAL A 29 -6.71 -17.62 -6.13
N HIS A 30 -5.47 -18.08 -6.37
CA HIS A 30 -5.08 -18.69 -7.65
C HIS A 30 -5.73 -20.05 -7.90
N SER A 31 -6.03 -20.82 -6.83
CA SER A 31 -6.73 -22.09 -6.95
C SER A 31 -8.21 -21.86 -7.23
N MET A 32 -8.84 -20.90 -6.57
CA MET A 32 -10.26 -20.55 -6.76
C MET A 32 -10.51 -20.13 -8.21
N SER A 33 -9.68 -19.25 -8.78
CA SER A 33 -9.82 -18.79 -10.16
C SER A 33 -9.65 -19.89 -11.22
N LYS A 34 -8.96 -20.99 -10.89
CA LYS A 34 -8.82 -22.16 -11.76
C LYS A 34 -10.00 -23.13 -11.64
N ALA A 35 -10.71 -23.12 -10.52
CA ALA A 35 -11.81 -24.04 -10.24
C ALA A 35 -13.16 -23.55 -10.80
N GLY A 36 -13.29 -22.26 -11.11
CA GLY A 36 -14.51 -21.65 -11.63
C GLY A 36 -14.51 -20.13 -11.44
N PRO A 37 -15.63 -19.44 -11.72
CA PRO A 37 -15.77 -18.03 -11.39
C PRO A 37 -15.69 -17.85 -9.88
N VAL A 38 -14.94 -16.83 -9.44
CA VAL A 38 -14.94 -16.39 -8.04
C VAL A 38 -16.23 -15.57 -7.84
N THR A 39 -17.22 -16.10 -7.14
CA THR A 39 -18.52 -15.45 -6.95
C THR A 39 -18.55 -14.60 -5.68
N ALA A 40 -19.72 -14.03 -5.37
CA ALA A 40 -19.93 -13.32 -4.11
C ALA A 40 -19.58 -14.19 -2.87
N TRP A 41 -19.77 -15.51 -2.95
CA TRP A 41 -19.41 -16.42 -1.88
C TRP A 41 -17.90 -16.54 -1.69
N GLU A 42 -17.12 -16.80 -2.75
CA GLU A 42 -15.66 -16.92 -2.64
C GLU A 42 -15.01 -15.61 -2.21
N TRP A 43 -15.47 -14.46 -2.74
CA TRP A 43 -15.00 -13.15 -2.29
C TRP A 43 -15.23 -12.92 -0.79
N TRP A 44 -16.40 -13.32 -0.29
CA TRP A 44 -16.70 -13.25 1.13
C TRP A 44 -15.80 -14.17 1.97
N LEU A 45 -15.49 -15.38 1.49
CA LEU A 45 -14.56 -16.28 2.16
C LEU A 45 -13.14 -15.68 2.24
N ILE A 46 -12.68 -15.04 1.16
CA ILE A 46 -11.39 -14.35 1.14
C ILE A 46 -11.37 -13.21 2.17
N ALA A 47 -12.42 -12.39 2.22
CA ALA A 47 -12.55 -11.32 3.21
C ALA A 47 -12.46 -11.85 4.66
N GLN A 48 -13.13 -12.98 4.93
CA GLN A 48 -13.09 -13.62 6.25
C GLN A 48 -11.69 -14.13 6.62
N GLU A 49 -10.93 -14.69 5.68
CA GLU A 49 -9.53 -15.09 5.95
C GLU A 49 -8.66 -13.90 6.36
N PHE A 50 -8.84 -12.73 5.75
CA PHE A 50 -8.13 -11.52 6.16
C PHE A 50 -8.60 -11.00 7.53
N VAL A 51 -9.91 -11.04 7.83
CA VAL A 51 -10.42 -10.65 9.16
C VAL A 51 -9.92 -11.57 10.26
N GLU A 52 -9.84 -12.88 10.01
CA GLU A 52 -9.24 -13.84 10.92
C GLU A 52 -7.76 -13.51 11.16
N TYR A 53 -7.01 -13.22 10.09
CA TYR A 53 -5.60 -12.85 10.20
C TYR A 53 -5.38 -11.54 10.96
N LEU A 54 -6.19 -10.51 10.68
CA LEU A 54 -6.17 -9.23 11.40
C LEU A 54 -6.48 -9.43 12.89
N GLY A 55 -7.46 -10.29 13.21
CA GLY A 55 -7.79 -10.70 14.57
C GLY A 55 -6.59 -11.36 15.27
N ALA A 56 -5.87 -12.23 14.56
CA ALA A 56 -4.66 -12.87 15.07
C ALA A 56 -3.50 -11.87 15.32
N LEU A 57 -3.30 -10.90 14.43
CA LEU A 57 -2.32 -9.81 14.63
C LEU A 57 -2.65 -8.98 15.88
N SER A 58 -3.94 -8.77 16.14
CA SER A 58 -4.41 -7.98 17.29
C SER A 58 -4.10 -8.63 18.64
N VAL A 59 -3.77 -9.93 18.69
CA VAL A 59 -3.40 -10.63 19.94
C VAL A 59 -2.04 -10.14 20.46
N GLU A 60 -1.07 -9.95 19.57
CA GLU A 60 0.27 -9.46 19.92
C GLU A 60 0.30 -7.93 20.00
N THR A 61 -0.39 -7.26 19.06
CA THR A 61 -0.45 -5.80 18.99
C THR A 61 -1.91 -5.33 18.98
N PRO A 62 -2.54 -5.17 20.16
CA PRO A 62 -3.95 -4.79 20.26
C PRO A 62 -4.33 -3.50 19.52
N GLY A 63 -3.41 -2.54 19.42
CA GLY A 63 -3.61 -1.29 18.69
C GLY A 63 -3.55 -1.39 17.16
N LEU A 64 -3.06 -2.52 16.60
CA LEU A 64 -2.96 -2.79 15.16
C LEU A 64 -2.19 -1.73 14.33
N HIS A 65 -1.16 -1.10 14.90
CA HIS A 65 -0.39 -0.04 14.20
C HIS A 65 0.59 -0.54 13.12
N SER A 66 0.65 -1.84 12.83
CA SER A 66 1.63 -2.36 11.87
C SER A 66 1.21 -2.08 10.42
N PRO A 67 2.17 -1.89 9.50
CA PRO A 67 1.89 -1.82 8.06
C PRO A 67 1.15 -3.06 7.54
N GLU A 68 1.48 -4.24 8.10
CA GLU A 68 0.81 -5.49 7.77
C GLU A 68 -0.68 -5.47 8.15
N ALA A 69 -1.03 -4.98 9.35
CA ALA A 69 -2.42 -4.86 9.77
C ALA A 69 -3.22 -3.90 8.86
N LYS A 70 -2.58 -2.82 8.39
CA LYS A 70 -3.19 -1.88 7.44
C LYS A 70 -3.51 -2.58 6.12
N ALA A 71 -2.52 -3.24 5.51
CA ALA A 71 -2.70 -3.91 4.23
C ALA A 71 -3.74 -5.04 4.30
N VAL A 72 -3.78 -5.79 5.41
CA VAL A 72 -4.76 -6.84 5.65
C VAL A 72 -6.18 -6.27 5.77
N LEU A 73 -6.37 -5.13 6.44
CA LEU A 73 -7.68 -4.47 6.49
C LEU A 73 -8.11 -4.00 5.09
N GLU A 74 -7.22 -3.37 4.34
CA GLU A 74 -7.50 -2.83 3.00
C GLU A 74 -7.97 -3.93 2.04
N ASP A 75 -7.35 -5.11 2.10
CA ASP A 75 -7.72 -6.27 1.29
C ASP A 75 -8.96 -7.02 1.85
N ALA A 76 -9.17 -7.03 3.17
CA ALA A 76 -10.43 -7.52 3.75
C ALA A 76 -11.62 -6.69 3.25
N ALA A 77 -11.48 -5.37 3.25
CA ALA A 77 -12.49 -4.45 2.74
C ALA A 77 -12.68 -4.60 1.24
N GLU A 78 -11.60 -4.74 0.46
CA GLU A 78 -11.68 -4.91 -0.98
C GLU A 78 -12.33 -6.23 -1.39
N ALA A 79 -11.97 -7.35 -0.74
CA ALA A 79 -12.62 -8.64 -0.97
C ALA A 79 -14.10 -8.61 -0.58
N ALA A 80 -14.45 -7.97 0.56
CA ALA A 80 -15.84 -7.85 0.99
C ALA A 80 -16.65 -6.96 0.03
N ALA A 81 -16.07 -5.85 -0.43
CA ALA A 81 -16.66 -5.00 -1.47
C ALA A 81 -16.79 -5.76 -2.80
N GLY A 82 -15.84 -6.63 -3.16
CA GLY A 82 -15.93 -7.51 -4.33
C GLY A 82 -17.14 -8.44 -4.27
N ALA A 83 -17.49 -8.97 -3.10
CA ALA A 83 -18.72 -9.75 -2.93
C ALA A 83 -19.99 -8.91 -3.15
N VAL A 84 -19.98 -7.65 -2.66
CA VAL A 84 -21.08 -6.70 -2.85
C VAL A 84 -21.19 -6.25 -4.31
N ALA A 85 -20.06 -5.96 -4.97
CA ALA A 85 -19.99 -5.59 -6.38
C ALA A 85 -20.47 -6.75 -7.28
N TYR A 86 -20.12 -7.99 -6.95
CA TYR A 86 -20.66 -9.16 -7.65
C TYR A 86 -22.19 -9.21 -7.53
N ALA A 87 -22.74 -9.00 -6.34
CA ALA A 87 -24.20 -8.97 -6.14
C ALA A 87 -24.90 -7.79 -6.83
N ALA A 88 -24.23 -6.63 -6.93
CA ALA A 88 -24.77 -5.44 -7.57
C ALA A 88 -24.73 -5.50 -9.10
N TYR A 89 -23.58 -5.91 -9.64
CA TYR A 89 -23.25 -5.70 -11.05
C TYR A 89 -23.27 -6.99 -11.85
N PHE A 90 -22.90 -8.15 -11.28
CA PHE A 90 -22.91 -9.39 -12.04
C PHE A 90 -24.34 -9.88 -12.28
N PRO A 91 -24.72 -10.27 -13.51
CA PRO A 91 -23.85 -10.43 -14.68
C PRO A 91 -24.02 -9.30 -15.73
N ARG A 92 -24.55 -8.15 -15.32
CA ARG A 92 -25.03 -7.08 -16.21
C ARG A 92 -23.96 -6.06 -16.55
N ASP A 93 -23.09 -5.75 -15.60
CA ASP A 93 -22.16 -4.64 -15.67
C ASP A 93 -20.73 -5.10 -15.35
N HIS A 94 -19.75 -4.32 -15.84
CA HIS A 94 -18.34 -4.58 -15.65
C HIS A 94 -17.86 -4.07 -14.30
N PHE A 95 -17.01 -4.85 -13.63
CA PHE A 95 -16.30 -4.42 -12.41
C PHE A 95 -15.00 -5.20 -12.24
N GLU A 96 -14.11 -4.67 -11.40
CA GLU A 96 -12.82 -5.29 -11.08
C GLU A 96 -12.61 -5.32 -9.57
N VAL A 97 -11.86 -6.32 -9.11
CA VAL A 97 -11.45 -6.47 -7.72
C VAL A 97 -9.97 -6.81 -7.70
N PHE A 98 -9.18 -6.03 -6.97
CA PHE A 98 -7.72 -6.23 -6.87
C PHE A 98 -7.26 -6.24 -5.42
N LEU A 99 -6.61 -7.33 -5.02
CA LEU A 99 -6.04 -7.54 -3.70
C LEU A 99 -4.54 -7.24 -3.73
N THR A 100 -4.12 -6.26 -2.94
CA THR A 100 -2.75 -5.74 -2.94
C THR A 100 -1.79 -6.63 -2.14
N TYR A 101 -2.31 -7.35 -1.14
CA TYR A 101 -1.55 -8.24 -0.27
C TYR A 101 -1.02 -9.48 -1.03
N PRO A 102 -1.85 -10.26 -1.76
CA PRO A 102 -1.37 -11.34 -2.62
C PRO A 102 -0.99 -10.87 -4.04
N ASN A 103 -1.08 -9.56 -4.34
CA ASN A 103 -0.86 -8.98 -5.67
C ASN A 103 -1.66 -9.72 -6.77
N TRP A 104 -2.97 -9.81 -6.59
CA TRP A 104 -3.85 -10.61 -7.44
C TRP A 104 -5.20 -9.92 -7.63
N GLY A 105 -5.75 -9.96 -8.84
CA GLY A 105 -7.06 -9.40 -9.12
C GLY A 105 -7.80 -10.11 -10.24
N LEU A 106 -9.09 -9.81 -10.34
CA LEU A 106 -9.99 -10.31 -11.37
C LEU A 106 -10.80 -9.16 -11.96
N VAL A 107 -11.09 -9.32 -13.25
CA VAL A 107 -11.98 -8.45 -14.02
C VAL A 107 -13.21 -9.26 -14.42
N TYR A 108 -14.39 -8.70 -14.21
CA TYR A 108 -15.66 -9.29 -14.58
C TYR A 108 -16.26 -8.47 -15.71
N ASP A 109 -16.47 -9.12 -16.86
CA ASP A 109 -17.19 -8.52 -17.97
C ASP A 109 -18.68 -8.87 -17.90
N ARG A 110 -19.48 -8.17 -18.70
CA ARG A 110 -20.90 -8.46 -18.85
C ARG A 110 -21.10 -9.87 -19.42
N GLU A 111 -21.89 -10.69 -18.71
CA GLU A 111 -22.17 -12.08 -19.07
C GLU A 111 -23.67 -12.37 -19.13
N PRO A 112 -24.36 -12.16 -20.26
CA PRO A 112 -25.83 -12.25 -20.33
C PRO A 112 -26.47 -13.58 -19.88
N GLY A 113 -25.70 -14.65 -19.65
CA GLY A 113 -26.13 -15.94 -19.10
C GLY A 113 -25.66 -16.24 -17.66
N GLY A 114 -24.97 -15.31 -17.00
CA GLY A 114 -24.55 -15.45 -15.61
C GLY A 114 -25.73 -15.45 -14.65
N THR A 115 -25.55 -16.04 -13.47
CA THR A 115 -26.57 -16.04 -12.40
C THR A 115 -26.15 -15.01 -11.34
N PRO A 116 -26.97 -14.01 -11.03
CA PRO A 116 -26.68 -13.09 -9.94
C PRO A 116 -26.67 -13.85 -8.61
N GLU A 117 -25.77 -13.48 -7.71
CA GLU A 117 -25.70 -14.05 -6.37
C GLU A 117 -25.85 -12.93 -5.33
N PRO A 118 -26.98 -12.87 -4.60
CA PRO A 118 -27.20 -11.81 -3.63
C PRO A 118 -26.38 -11.99 -2.36
N VAL A 119 -26.02 -10.87 -1.73
CA VAL A 119 -25.47 -10.86 -0.37
C VAL A 119 -26.60 -10.84 0.66
N SER A 120 -26.35 -11.39 1.85
CA SER A 120 -27.29 -11.26 2.99
C SER A 120 -27.09 -9.92 3.70
N ALA A 121 -28.07 -9.49 4.50
CA ALA A 121 -27.97 -8.25 5.28
C ALA A 121 -26.74 -8.23 6.21
N ALA A 122 -26.43 -9.35 6.86
CA ALA A 122 -25.23 -9.46 7.70
C ALA A 122 -23.94 -9.28 6.91
N LYS A 123 -23.80 -9.94 5.74
CA LYS A 123 -22.62 -9.80 4.87
C LYS A 123 -22.49 -8.37 4.33
N TRP A 124 -23.61 -7.75 3.95
CA TRP A 124 -23.63 -6.36 3.51
C TRP A 124 -23.16 -5.42 4.63
N LEU A 125 -23.67 -5.60 5.86
CA LEU A 125 -23.31 -4.76 7.01
C LEU A 125 -21.84 -4.91 7.40
N ASP A 126 -21.33 -6.13 7.44
CA ASP A 126 -19.92 -6.37 7.74
C ASP A 126 -19.01 -5.82 6.64
N ALA A 127 -19.36 -5.99 5.36
CA ALA A 127 -18.65 -5.39 4.23
C ALA A 127 -18.64 -3.87 4.30
N PHE A 128 -19.78 -3.25 4.66
CA PHE A 128 -19.89 -1.80 4.83
C PHE A 128 -19.06 -1.31 6.01
N CYS A 129 -19.04 -2.06 7.13
CA CYS A 129 -18.17 -1.76 8.26
C CYS A 129 -16.69 -1.83 7.87
N LEU A 130 -16.26 -2.85 7.13
CA LEU A 130 -14.88 -2.93 6.61
C LEU A 130 -14.56 -1.75 5.68
N ALA A 131 -15.49 -1.37 4.80
CA ALA A 131 -15.34 -0.21 3.92
C ALA A 131 -15.22 1.11 4.70
N ILE A 132 -15.96 1.29 5.81
CA ILE A 132 -15.80 2.45 6.72
C ILE A 132 -14.39 2.44 7.30
N LEU A 133 -13.96 1.29 7.85
CA LEU A 133 -12.67 1.18 8.54
C LEU A 133 -11.50 1.44 7.59
N ALA A 134 -11.59 0.98 6.34
CA ALA A 134 -10.62 1.18 5.27
C ALA A 134 -10.79 2.50 4.48
N GLU A 135 -11.76 3.35 4.82
CA GLU A 135 -12.07 4.61 4.13
C GLU A 135 -12.42 4.47 2.64
N LYS A 136 -13.04 3.34 2.26
CA LYS A 136 -13.43 2.99 0.89
C LYS A 136 -14.93 3.11 0.59
N THR A 137 -15.72 3.68 1.49
CA THR A 137 -17.19 3.78 1.34
C THR A 137 -17.62 4.61 0.13
N GLN A 138 -16.91 5.69 -0.18
CA GLN A 138 -17.21 6.50 -1.37
C GLN A 138 -16.82 5.77 -2.67
N TRP A 139 -15.70 5.05 -2.66
CA TRP A 139 -15.22 4.31 -3.82
C TRP A 139 -16.19 3.20 -4.24
N HIS A 140 -16.73 2.47 -3.26
CA HIS A 140 -17.65 1.36 -3.48
C HIS A 140 -19.14 1.74 -3.29
N GLY A 141 -19.44 3.03 -3.14
CA GLY A 141 -20.75 3.50 -2.68
C GLY A 141 -21.92 3.10 -3.59
N GLU A 142 -21.69 3.09 -4.91
CA GLU A 142 -22.68 2.65 -5.89
C GLU A 142 -22.98 1.15 -5.78
N ALA A 143 -21.96 0.30 -5.62
CA ALA A 143 -22.13 -1.14 -5.43
C ALA A 143 -22.96 -1.42 -4.17
N PHE A 144 -22.64 -0.74 -3.06
CA PHE A 144 -23.43 -0.84 -1.83
C PHE A 144 -24.87 -0.33 -2.02
N HIS A 145 -25.06 0.75 -2.78
CA HIS A 145 -26.37 1.29 -3.10
C HIS A 145 -27.25 0.25 -3.78
N PHE A 146 -26.77 -0.41 -4.84
CA PHE A 146 -27.56 -1.40 -5.59
C PHE A 146 -27.71 -2.73 -4.86
N ALA A 147 -26.64 -3.23 -4.22
CA ALA A 147 -26.68 -4.52 -3.54
C ALA A 147 -27.57 -4.56 -2.28
N ARG A 148 -28.08 -3.41 -1.80
CA ARG A 148 -28.92 -3.35 -0.60
C ARG A 148 -30.34 -3.88 -0.81
N GLU A 149 -30.86 -3.82 -2.04
CA GLU A 149 -32.29 -4.07 -2.32
C GLU A 149 -32.71 -5.48 -1.89
N THR A 150 -31.93 -6.50 -2.28
CA THR A 150 -32.25 -7.90 -1.96
C THR A 150 -32.20 -8.20 -0.45
N PRO A 151 -31.15 -7.79 0.31
CA PRO A 151 -31.14 -7.86 1.77
C PRO A 151 -32.33 -7.22 2.49
N GLN A 152 -33.05 -6.29 1.87
CA GLN A 152 -34.12 -5.51 2.49
C GLN A 152 -35.52 -5.91 2.03
N GLN A 153 -35.63 -6.69 0.96
CA GLN A 153 -36.90 -7.10 0.38
C GLN A 153 -37.79 -7.80 1.41
N ASP A 154 -39.00 -7.28 1.61
CA ASP A 154 -40.00 -7.76 2.57
C ASP A 154 -39.52 -7.80 4.04
N ARG A 155 -38.49 -7.01 4.37
CA ARG A 155 -37.85 -7.00 5.71
C ARG A 155 -37.95 -5.66 6.43
N SER A 156 -38.98 -4.89 6.15
CA SER A 156 -39.27 -3.64 6.86
C SER A 156 -39.42 -3.87 8.38
N GLY A 157 -38.80 -3.00 9.18
CA GLY A 157 -38.77 -3.09 10.64
C GLY A 157 -37.82 -4.15 11.22
N HIS A 158 -37.09 -4.91 10.38
CA HIS A 158 -36.02 -5.77 10.89
C HIS A 158 -34.77 -4.93 11.20
N PRO A 159 -34.14 -5.09 12.38
CA PRO A 159 -33.01 -4.26 12.79
C PRO A 159 -31.81 -4.26 11.82
N ASP A 160 -31.53 -5.38 11.16
CA ASP A 160 -30.46 -5.50 10.17
C ASP A 160 -30.77 -4.69 8.90
N ALA A 161 -31.97 -4.86 8.33
CA ALA A 161 -32.41 -4.13 7.15
C ALA A 161 -32.51 -2.61 7.39
N GLU A 162 -32.97 -2.20 8.58
CA GLU A 162 -33.07 -0.79 8.96
C GLU A 162 -31.71 -0.16 9.26
N LEU A 163 -30.74 -0.93 9.77
CA LEU A 163 -29.37 -0.46 9.95
C LEU A 163 -28.67 -0.20 8.60
N ILE A 164 -28.95 -1.00 7.57
CA ILE A 164 -28.47 -0.73 6.19
C ILE A 164 -28.95 0.66 5.73
N ASN A 165 -30.23 0.97 5.89
CA ASN A 165 -30.79 2.28 5.56
C ASN A 165 -30.12 3.40 6.36
N GLY A 166 -29.92 3.18 7.66
CA GLY A 166 -29.24 4.14 8.52
C GLY A 166 -27.82 4.46 8.04
N PHE A 167 -27.03 3.44 7.70
CA PHE A 167 -25.68 3.63 7.18
C PHE A 167 -25.66 4.33 5.81
N MET A 168 -26.56 3.96 4.89
CA MET A 168 -26.68 4.65 3.60
C MET A 168 -27.01 6.14 3.79
N ALA A 169 -27.94 6.47 4.68
CA ALA A 169 -28.32 7.85 4.97
C ALA A 169 -27.17 8.64 5.62
N PHE A 170 -26.49 8.04 6.60
CA PHE A 170 -25.44 8.71 7.34
C PHE A 170 -24.17 8.91 6.51
N VAL A 171 -23.65 7.84 5.92
CA VAL A 171 -22.32 7.79 5.29
C VAL A 171 -22.37 8.19 3.81
N ILE A 172 -23.33 7.66 3.05
CA ILE A 172 -23.44 7.93 1.60
C ILE A 172 -24.30 9.17 1.33
N GLY A 173 -25.23 9.50 2.23
CA GLY A 173 -26.21 10.57 2.03
C GLY A 173 -27.44 10.12 1.25
N ASP A 174 -27.67 8.80 1.15
CA ASP A 174 -28.84 8.23 0.51
C ASP A 174 -29.91 7.92 1.57
N THR A 175 -30.91 8.80 1.66
CA THR A 175 -32.00 8.67 2.64
C THR A 175 -33.15 7.76 2.17
N GLY A 176 -33.09 7.26 0.92
CA GLY A 176 -34.18 6.55 0.27
C GLY A 176 -35.35 7.44 -0.17
N ASP A 177 -35.23 8.75 -0.05
CA ASP A 177 -36.18 9.75 -0.53
C ASP A 177 -35.55 10.58 -1.65
N ASP A 178 -36.03 10.35 -2.88
CA ASP A 178 -35.53 11.00 -4.10
C ASP A 178 -35.88 12.51 -4.14
N ASP A 179 -36.80 12.99 -3.28
CA ASP A 179 -37.19 14.40 -3.20
C ASP A 179 -36.25 15.23 -2.30
N VAL A 180 -35.29 14.61 -1.59
CA VAL A 180 -34.35 15.29 -0.69
C VAL A 180 -33.16 15.89 -1.48
N THR A 181 -32.75 17.10 -1.10
CA THR A 181 -31.60 17.75 -1.72
C THR A 181 -30.30 17.04 -1.32
N TYR A 182 -29.45 16.70 -2.30
CA TYR A 182 -28.16 16.05 -2.06
C TYR A 182 -27.01 17.08 -1.91
N PRO A 183 -26.16 16.95 -0.87
CA PRO A 183 -26.22 15.99 0.23
C PRO A 183 -27.29 16.38 1.28
N PRO A 184 -27.95 15.39 1.93
CA PRO A 184 -29.00 15.65 2.91
C PRO A 184 -28.44 16.35 4.15
N SER A 185 -29.25 17.24 4.72
CA SER A 185 -28.97 17.90 5.98
C SER A 185 -28.95 16.93 7.15
N ARG A 186 -28.30 17.32 8.25
CA ARG A 186 -28.28 16.55 9.51
C ARG A 186 -29.71 16.24 10.01
N GLN A 187 -30.66 17.15 9.79
CA GLN A 187 -32.04 16.96 10.19
C GLN A 187 -32.77 15.92 9.31
N GLU A 188 -32.54 15.92 8.00
CA GLU A 188 -33.11 14.90 7.10
C GLU A 188 -32.56 13.51 7.40
N LYS A 189 -31.24 13.40 7.63
CA LYS A 189 -30.62 12.15 8.11
C LYS A 189 -31.24 11.66 9.43
N LEU A 190 -31.46 12.57 10.37
CA LEU A 190 -32.07 12.25 11.66
C LEU A 190 -33.52 11.75 11.50
N THR A 191 -34.31 12.41 10.64
CA THR A 191 -35.69 11.99 10.32
C THR A 191 -35.72 10.58 9.74
N ALA A 192 -34.82 10.24 8.82
CA ALA A 192 -34.72 8.90 8.25
C ALA A 192 -34.40 7.83 9.31
N LEU A 193 -33.47 8.13 10.22
CA LEU A 193 -33.08 7.24 11.33
C LEU A 193 -34.20 7.07 12.37
N ASP A 194 -34.92 8.14 12.69
CA ASP A 194 -36.07 8.09 13.61
C ASP A 194 -37.19 7.23 13.00
N ALA A 195 -37.49 7.38 11.70
CA ALA A 195 -38.46 6.54 11.00
C ALA A 195 -38.05 5.06 10.96
N ALA A 196 -36.77 4.77 10.79
CA ALA A 196 -36.24 3.40 10.84
C ALA A 196 -36.42 2.78 12.24
N LEU A 197 -36.12 3.53 13.30
CA LEU A 197 -36.35 3.08 14.68
C LEU A 197 -37.84 2.88 14.99
N ASP A 198 -38.73 3.72 14.44
CA ASP A 198 -40.18 3.55 14.57
C ASP A 198 -40.68 2.24 13.94
N ARG A 199 -40.16 1.87 12.78
CA ARG A 199 -40.49 0.58 12.13
C ARG A 199 -40.01 -0.62 12.96
N VAL A 200 -38.81 -0.54 13.56
CA VAL A 200 -38.33 -1.59 14.48
C VAL A 200 -39.25 -1.70 15.70
N ARG A 201 -39.65 -0.58 16.31
CA ARG A 201 -40.58 -0.55 17.45
C ARG A 201 -41.95 -1.14 17.11
N ALA A 202 -42.50 -0.78 15.94
CA ALA A 202 -43.77 -1.33 15.47
C ALA A 202 -43.70 -2.85 15.33
N ARG A 203 -42.62 -3.36 14.74
CA ARG A 203 -42.40 -4.79 14.56
C ARG A 203 -42.21 -5.53 15.89
N GLU A 204 -41.45 -4.96 16.83
CA GLU A 204 -41.28 -5.51 18.19
C GLU A 204 -42.62 -5.61 18.92
N ALA A 205 -43.52 -4.64 18.76
CA ALA A 205 -44.87 -4.71 19.31
C ALA A 205 -45.73 -5.81 18.66
N GLU A 206 -45.53 -6.09 17.37
CA GLU A 206 -46.25 -7.14 16.64
C GLU A 206 -45.74 -8.55 16.98
N THR A 207 -44.43 -8.74 17.12
CA THR A 207 -43.81 -10.06 17.35
C THR A 207 -43.60 -10.41 18.83
N GLY A 208 -43.51 -9.40 19.70
CA GLY A 208 -43.14 -9.55 21.10
C GLY A 208 -41.65 -9.86 21.33
N GLU A 209 -40.81 -9.81 20.29
CA GLU A 209 -39.37 -10.01 20.38
C GLU A 209 -38.65 -8.70 20.75
N HIS A 210 -37.62 -8.78 21.59
CA HIS A 210 -36.80 -7.62 21.97
C HIS A 210 -35.83 -7.16 20.86
N LEU A 211 -36.37 -6.77 19.70
CA LEU A 211 -35.62 -6.44 18.49
C LEU A 211 -34.72 -5.22 18.69
N ALA A 212 -35.17 -4.19 19.42
CA ALA A 212 -34.37 -3.00 19.68
C ALA A 212 -33.08 -3.31 20.48
N ASP A 213 -33.09 -4.33 21.33
CA ASP A 213 -31.97 -4.72 22.19
C ASP A 213 -31.02 -5.74 21.52
N GLN A 214 -31.32 -6.17 20.30
CA GLN A 214 -30.38 -6.92 19.47
C GLN A 214 -29.25 -6.02 18.95
N PRO A 215 -28.09 -6.59 18.56
CA PRO A 215 -26.92 -5.81 18.16
C PRO A 215 -27.20 -4.77 17.06
N TYR A 216 -27.94 -5.13 16.01
CA TYR A 216 -28.24 -4.18 14.92
C TYR A 216 -29.21 -3.07 15.34
N GLY A 217 -30.15 -3.36 16.27
CA GLY A 217 -31.05 -2.35 16.84
C GLY A 217 -30.30 -1.36 17.74
N ILE A 218 -29.33 -1.85 18.52
CA ILE A 218 -28.41 -0.99 19.28
C ILE A 218 -27.52 -0.17 18.33
N GLY A 219 -27.00 -0.77 17.26
CA GLY A 219 -26.21 -0.07 16.24
C GLY A 219 -26.98 1.08 15.57
N LEU A 220 -28.26 0.85 15.23
CA LEU A 220 -29.13 1.88 14.66
C LEU A 220 -29.35 3.03 15.66
N ARG A 221 -29.54 2.73 16.95
CA ARG A 221 -29.61 3.75 18.01
C ARG A 221 -28.31 4.53 18.16
N ALA A 222 -27.16 3.86 18.09
CA ALA A 222 -25.86 4.52 18.13
C ALA A 222 -25.70 5.51 16.97
N LEU A 223 -26.05 5.09 15.74
CA LEU A 223 -25.97 5.95 14.56
C LEU A 223 -26.91 7.17 14.66
N ARG A 224 -28.11 6.97 15.20
CA ARG A 224 -29.05 8.04 15.51
C ARG A 224 -28.50 9.00 16.57
N ALA A 225 -27.89 8.50 17.64
CA ALA A 225 -27.28 9.32 18.70
C ALA A 225 -26.11 10.15 18.14
N LEU A 226 -25.25 9.54 17.32
CA LEU A 226 -24.17 10.23 16.60
C LEU A 226 -24.74 11.36 15.71
N THR A 227 -25.76 11.04 14.91
CA THR A 227 -26.44 12.02 14.06
C THR A 227 -27.10 13.14 14.87
N ALA A 228 -27.58 12.87 16.08
CA ALA A 228 -28.18 13.88 16.96
C ALA A 228 -27.15 14.72 17.75
N GLY A 229 -25.87 14.33 17.74
CA GLY A 229 -24.85 14.93 18.61
C GLY A 229 -24.99 14.50 20.07
N ASP A 230 -25.71 13.41 20.33
CA ASP A 230 -25.93 12.83 21.65
C ASP A 230 -24.79 11.86 21.99
N ARG A 231 -23.72 12.41 22.56
CA ARG A 231 -22.54 11.64 22.95
C ARG A 231 -22.84 10.61 24.05
N GLU A 232 -23.68 10.95 25.02
CA GLU A 232 -23.98 10.03 26.14
C GLU A 232 -24.75 8.80 25.64
N GLY A 233 -25.77 9.02 24.81
CA GLY A 233 -26.53 7.93 24.18
C GLY A 233 -25.67 7.08 23.24
N PHE A 234 -24.72 7.69 22.52
CA PHE A 234 -23.76 6.98 21.69
C PHE A 234 -22.83 6.08 22.54
N ASP A 235 -22.22 6.65 23.58
CA ASP A 235 -21.29 5.93 24.47
C ASP A 235 -21.99 4.74 25.15
N GLU A 236 -23.24 4.92 25.60
CA GLU A 236 -24.05 3.83 26.17
C GLU A 236 -24.27 2.70 25.14
N ALA A 237 -24.66 3.05 23.91
CA ALA A 237 -24.93 2.07 22.86
C ALA A 237 -23.67 1.25 22.50
N VAL A 238 -22.51 1.90 22.35
CA VAL A 238 -21.24 1.21 22.08
C VAL A 238 -20.86 0.27 23.24
N VAL A 239 -20.99 0.71 24.50
CA VAL A 239 -20.73 -0.14 25.67
C VAL A 239 -21.68 -1.36 25.70
N ARG A 240 -22.95 -1.18 25.32
CA ARG A 240 -23.94 -2.26 25.22
C ARG A 240 -23.62 -3.26 24.10
N LEU A 241 -23.01 -2.83 22.99
CA LEU A 241 -22.52 -3.73 21.93
C LEU A 241 -21.31 -4.55 22.39
N LEU A 242 -20.40 -3.96 23.16
CA LEU A 242 -19.14 -4.60 23.56
C LEU A 242 -19.29 -5.56 24.74
N ARG A 243 -20.13 -5.24 25.73
CA ARG A 243 -20.24 -6.00 26.98
C ARG A 243 -20.62 -7.48 26.80
N PRO A 244 -21.53 -7.87 25.89
CA PRO A 244 -21.83 -9.29 25.67
C PRO A 244 -20.64 -10.11 25.15
N LEU A 245 -19.70 -9.47 24.43
CA LEU A 245 -18.56 -10.14 23.81
C LEU A 245 -17.57 -10.70 24.84
N THR A 246 -17.55 -10.16 26.06
CA THR A 246 -16.67 -10.66 27.13
C THR A 246 -17.05 -12.08 27.58
N GLY A 247 -18.28 -12.51 27.32
CA GLY A 247 -18.78 -13.85 27.62
C GLY A 247 -18.50 -14.91 26.55
N THR A 248 -17.83 -14.56 25.45
CA THR A 248 -17.54 -15.49 24.34
C THR A 248 -16.60 -16.61 24.80
N PRO A 249 -16.92 -17.90 24.56
CA PRO A 249 -16.10 -19.03 25.01
C PRO A 249 -14.67 -18.99 24.42
N GLY A 250 -13.66 -18.83 25.27
CA GLY A 250 -12.31 -18.50 24.81
C GLY A 250 -11.56 -19.56 23.98
N PRO A 251 -11.53 -20.86 24.34
CA PRO A 251 -10.69 -21.84 23.63
C PRO A 251 -11.17 -22.18 22.21
N GLY A 252 -12.45 -21.95 21.89
CA GLY A 252 -13.06 -22.22 20.58
C GLY A 252 -13.39 -20.97 19.77
N ALA A 253 -13.16 -19.77 20.33
CA ALA A 253 -13.32 -18.52 19.63
C ALA A 253 -12.29 -18.43 18.49
N ARG A 254 -12.72 -17.91 17.34
CA ARG A 254 -11.82 -17.66 16.22
C ARG A 254 -11.15 -16.29 16.38
N PRO A 255 -9.88 -16.11 15.94
CA PRO A 255 -9.20 -14.82 16.04
C PRO A 255 -10.01 -13.62 15.54
N GLY A 256 -10.76 -13.74 14.44
CA GLY A 256 -11.59 -12.68 13.88
C GLY A 256 -12.69 -12.17 14.82
N SER A 257 -13.14 -12.99 15.78
CA SER A 257 -14.14 -12.57 16.78
C SER A 257 -13.62 -11.49 17.75
N LEU A 258 -12.30 -11.28 17.80
CA LEU A 258 -11.67 -10.17 18.54
C LEU A 258 -11.92 -8.80 17.91
N LEU A 259 -12.45 -8.76 16.68
CA LEU A 259 -12.71 -7.56 15.90
C LEU A 259 -14.21 -7.43 15.59
N PRO A 260 -15.03 -7.00 16.57
CA PRO A 260 -16.46 -6.77 16.33
C PRO A 260 -16.66 -5.56 15.41
N LEU A 261 -16.85 -5.81 14.11
CA LEU A 261 -16.82 -4.78 13.06
C LEU A 261 -17.79 -3.62 13.32
N LEU A 262 -19.03 -3.90 13.74
CA LEU A 262 -20.05 -2.88 13.97
C LEU A 262 -19.66 -1.83 15.03
N PRO A 263 -19.33 -2.19 16.29
CA PRO A 263 -18.91 -1.19 17.28
C PRO A 263 -17.59 -0.50 16.91
N ILE A 264 -16.67 -1.15 16.19
CA ILE A 264 -15.44 -0.50 15.71
C ILE A 264 -15.79 0.57 14.67
N ALA A 265 -16.61 0.24 13.66
CA ALA A 265 -17.01 1.18 12.60
C ALA A 265 -17.79 2.38 13.15
N LEU A 266 -18.73 2.15 14.08
CA LEU A 266 -19.44 3.25 14.76
C LEU A 266 -18.48 4.16 15.53
N THR A 267 -17.53 3.58 16.28
CA THR A 267 -16.53 4.35 17.03
C THR A 267 -15.60 5.12 16.08
N ALA A 268 -15.23 4.53 14.94
CA ALA A 268 -14.45 5.19 13.91
C ALA A 268 -15.19 6.39 13.32
N LEU A 269 -16.48 6.28 13.00
CA LEU A 269 -17.29 7.41 12.55
C LEU A 269 -17.34 8.52 13.60
N ALA A 270 -17.63 8.20 14.86
CA ALA A 270 -17.68 9.18 15.95
C ALA A 270 -16.34 9.89 16.17
N TYR A 271 -15.22 9.15 16.09
CA TYR A 271 -13.89 9.73 16.22
C TYR A 271 -13.51 10.61 15.03
N ARG A 272 -13.72 10.14 13.81
CA ARG A 272 -13.25 10.79 12.58
C ARG A 272 -14.12 11.98 12.17
N GLU A 273 -15.44 11.92 12.40
CA GLU A 273 -16.37 12.99 12.01
C GLU A 273 -16.63 14.01 13.13
N GLU A 274 -16.78 13.55 14.38
CA GLU A 274 -17.15 14.41 15.53
C GLU A 274 -15.99 14.62 16.53
N GLY A 275 -14.84 13.97 16.33
CA GLY A 275 -13.69 14.07 17.23
C GLY A 275 -13.90 13.42 18.60
N TRP A 276 -14.88 12.52 18.74
CA TRP A 276 -15.19 11.88 20.01
C TRP A 276 -14.22 10.72 20.30
N PRO A 277 -13.52 10.71 21.45
CA PRO A 277 -12.67 9.58 21.81
C PRO A 277 -13.51 8.32 22.08
N PRO A 278 -12.92 7.11 22.01
CA PRO A 278 -13.63 5.86 22.28
C PRO A 278 -14.41 5.87 23.60
N ALA A 279 -15.64 5.34 23.58
CA ALA A 279 -16.52 5.26 24.74
C ALA A 279 -15.98 4.38 25.88
N ALA A 280 -15.13 3.41 25.53
CA ALA A 280 -14.57 2.42 26.43
C ALA A 280 -13.06 2.21 26.20
N ASP A 281 -12.36 1.87 27.28
CA ASP A 281 -10.99 1.37 27.25
C ASP A 281 -11.06 -0.15 26.98
N SER A 282 -10.86 -0.54 25.73
CA SER A 282 -11.05 -1.92 25.30
C SER A 282 -10.23 -2.27 24.07
N ASP A 283 -9.55 -3.41 24.13
CA ASP A 283 -8.83 -3.99 22.99
C ASP A 283 -9.77 -4.49 21.87
N TYR A 284 -11.10 -4.43 22.07
CA TYR A 284 -12.08 -4.57 20.98
C TYR A 284 -12.14 -3.36 20.07
N LEU A 285 -11.55 -2.22 20.47
CA LEU A 285 -11.49 -0.99 19.70
C LEU A 285 -10.03 -0.63 19.39
N PRO A 286 -9.34 -1.35 18.48
CA PRO A 286 -7.96 -1.03 18.12
C PRO A 286 -7.81 0.42 17.64
N ASP A 287 -6.85 1.15 18.21
CA ASP A 287 -6.64 2.57 17.91
C ASP A 287 -6.39 2.83 16.42
N ALA A 288 -5.61 1.98 15.74
CA ALA A 288 -5.38 2.13 14.30
C ALA A 288 -6.68 2.00 13.47
N LEU A 289 -7.59 1.10 13.85
CA LEU A 289 -8.87 0.93 13.16
C LEU A 289 -9.83 2.09 13.45
N VAL A 290 -9.81 2.64 14.67
CA VAL A 290 -10.66 3.81 15.02
C VAL A 290 -10.15 5.08 14.33
N THR A 291 -8.83 5.28 14.33
CA THR A 291 -8.20 6.51 13.82
C THR A 291 -7.96 6.52 12.31
N GLY A 292 -8.12 5.37 11.62
CA GLY A 292 -7.90 5.26 10.18
C GLY A 292 -6.42 5.14 9.80
N PHE A 293 -5.62 4.49 10.64
CA PHE A 293 -4.16 4.41 10.49
C PHE A 293 -3.52 5.79 10.27
N LYS A 294 -4.04 6.80 10.98
CA LYS A 294 -3.65 8.19 10.80
C LYS A 294 -2.12 8.30 10.81
N ALA A 295 -1.56 8.62 9.65
CA ALA A 295 -0.13 8.65 9.47
C ALA A 295 0.48 9.70 10.40
N THR A 296 1.59 9.35 11.05
CA THR A 296 2.42 10.33 11.73
C THR A 296 2.84 11.38 10.68
N PRO A 297 2.65 12.69 10.94
CA PRO A 297 3.09 13.72 10.01
C PRO A 297 4.58 13.54 9.67
N PRO A 298 4.98 13.76 8.40
CA PRO A 298 6.38 13.62 8.01
C PRO A 298 7.26 14.54 8.86
N ARG A 299 8.51 14.15 9.07
CA ARG A 299 9.53 14.95 9.77
C ARG A 299 9.78 16.27 9.05
N VAL A 300 9.61 16.28 7.73
CA VAL A 300 9.66 17.50 6.90
C VAL A 300 8.79 17.35 5.65
N GLY A 301 8.18 18.44 5.21
CA GLY A 301 7.47 18.54 3.94
C GLY A 301 8.39 18.83 2.75
N PRO A 302 7.82 18.99 1.54
CA PRO A 302 8.58 19.35 0.35
C PRO A 302 9.34 20.68 0.53
N TYR A 303 10.55 20.76 -0.03
CA TYR A 303 11.40 21.97 -0.01
C TYR A 303 11.58 22.55 1.41
N GLY A 304 11.89 21.69 2.37
CA GLY A 304 12.17 22.05 3.76
C GLY A 304 10.99 22.60 4.57
N ARG A 305 9.76 22.57 4.03
CA ARG A 305 8.59 23.17 4.68
C ARG A 305 8.12 22.34 5.87
N ALA A 306 7.55 23.02 6.87
CA ALA A 306 6.90 22.38 8.02
C ALA A 306 7.77 21.34 8.76
N ARG A 307 9.05 21.66 9.01
CA ARG A 307 9.93 20.82 9.83
C ARG A 307 9.32 20.58 11.21
N ARG A 308 9.32 19.32 11.63
CA ARG A 308 8.90 18.93 12.97
C ARG A 308 9.98 19.29 14.00
N PRO A 309 9.68 20.10 15.02
CA PRO A 309 10.69 20.56 15.98
C PRO A 309 11.38 19.43 16.74
N ASP A 310 10.64 18.37 17.07
CA ASP A 310 11.17 17.18 17.75
C ASP A 310 12.15 16.40 16.86
N ALA A 311 11.86 16.28 15.56
CA ALA A 311 12.74 15.60 14.61
C ALA A 311 14.03 16.41 14.33
N VAL A 312 13.92 17.73 14.26
CA VAL A 312 15.10 18.63 14.16
C VAL A 312 15.99 18.48 15.40
N ALA A 313 15.39 18.44 16.59
CA ALA A 313 16.13 18.26 17.83
C ALA A 313 16.82 16.89 17.92
N GLU A 314 16.16 15.82 17.47
CA GLU A 314 16.74 14.48 17.37
C GLU A 314 17.98 14.47 16.45
N LEU A 315 17.85 15.06 15.25
CA LEU A 315 18.95 15.14 14.28
C LEU A 315 20.11 16.02 14.78
N ALA A 316 19.82 17.09 15.53
CA ALA A 316 20.83 17.94 16.14
C ALA A 316 21.59 17.25 17.28
N ALA A 317 21.01 16.23 17.90
CA ALA A 317 21.64 15.47 18.98
C ALA A 317 22.74 14.50 18.47
N GLY A 318 22.73 14.14 17.19
CA GLY A 318 23.77 13.33 16.57
C GLY A 318 23.26 12.47 15.40
N VAL A 319 24.02 11.42 15.09
CA VAL A 319 23.64 10.45 14.06
C VAL A 319 22.43 9.64 14.54
N VAL A 320 21.39 9.57 13.71
CA VAL A 320 20.18 8.78 13.97
C VAL A 320 20.36 7.37 13.41
N GLU A 321 20.24 6.36 14.28
CA GLU A 321 20.26 4.95 13.88
C GLU A 321 18.86 4.53 13.41
N PHE A 322 18.77 3.97 12.21
CA PHE A 322 17.52 3.50 11.61
C PHE A 322 17.64 2.01 11.23
N GLY A 323 16.85 1.16 11.88
CA GLY A 323 16.90 -0.30 11.70
C GLY A 323 15.96 -0.86 10.63
N ARG A 324 16.32 -2.03 10.12
CA ARG A 324 15.44 -2.93 9.35
C ARG A 324 14.68 -3.85 10.33
N ILE A 325 13.42 -4.17 10.05
CA ILE A 325 12.59 -5.04 10.92
C ILE A 325 12.77 -6.54 10.59
N LEU A 326 12.89 -6.87 9.31
CA LEU A 326 13.00 -8.26 8.82
C LEU A 326 14.29 -8.42 8.04
N GLU A 327 15.04 -9.50 8.25
CA GLU A 327 16.18 -9.79 7.39
C GLU A 327 15.69 -10.27 6.02
N PRO A 328 16.10 -9.61 4.91
CA PRO A 328 15.72 -10.00 3.58
C PRO A 328 16.27 -11.38 3.30
N ARG A 329 15.51 -12.17 2.54
CA ARG A 329 15.94 -13.51 2.19
C ARG A 329 17.04 -13.44 1.12
N PRO A 330 18.15 -14.19 1.26
CA PRO A 330 19.13 -14.29 0.18
C PRO A 330 18.51 -14.96 -1.05
N LEU A 331 19.02 -14.61 -2.23
CA LEU A 331 18.66 -15.31 -3.47
C LEU A 331 19.24 -16.73 -3.44
N ASP A 332 18.59 -17.62 -4.16
CA ASP A 332 19.11 -18.97 -4.37
C ASP A 332 20.45 -18.94 -5.15
N PRO A 333 21.48 -19.70 -4.73
CA PRO A 333 22.80 -19.69 -5.38
C PRO A 333 22.77 -20.04 -6.88
N ASP A 334 21.85 -20.91 -7.33
CA ASP A 334 21.76 -21.27 -8.75
C ASP A 334 21.26 -20.07 -9.58
N SER A 335 20.41 -19.24 -8.99
CA SER A 335 19.94 -18.00 -9.60
C SER A 335 21.05 -16.94 -9.67
N GLU A 336 21.90 -16.85 -8.64
CA GLU A 336 23.09 -15.97 -8.69
C GLU A 336 24.04 -16.36 -9.82
N GLU A 337 24.42 -17.64 -9.91
CA GLU A 337 25.30 -18.14 -10.97
C GLU A 337 24.69 -17.91 -12.36
N GLN A 338 23.38 -18.11 -12.48
CA GLN A 338 22.65 -17.88 -13.72
C GLN A 338 22.71 -16.41 -14.17
N PHE A 339 22.53 -15.45 -13.25
CA PHE A 339 22.62 -14.01 -13.55
C PHE A 339 24.04 -13.57 -13.93
N GLU A 340 25.07 -14.12 -13.27
CA GLU A 340 26.45 -13.88 -13.64
C GLU A 340 26.77 -14.43 -15.04
N ARG A 341 26.28 -15.64 -15.35
CA ARG A 341 26.44 -16.24 -16.69
C ARG A 341 25.75 -15.38 -17.75
N TYR A 342 24.52 -14.95 -17.53
CA TYR A 342 23.80 -14.08 -18.49
C TYR A 342 24.51 -12.76 -18.73
N THR A 343 25.07 -12.14 -17.69
CA THR A 343 25.87 -10.93 -17.83
C THR A 343 27.12 -11.20 -18.68
N ARG A 344 27.83 -12.31 -18.42
CA ARG A 344 29.03 -12.70 -19.17
C ARG A 344 28.72 -12.94 -20.65
N ASP A 345 27.63 -13.64 -20.94
CA ASP A 345 27.18 -13.92 -22.31
C ASP A 345 26.81 -12.63 -23.06
N ALA A 346 26.22 -11.65 -22.36
CA ALA A 346 25.83 -10.37 -22.94
C ALA A 346 27.03 -9.48 -23.34
N ILE A 347 28.22 -9.71 -22.78
CA ILE A 347 29.43 -8.90 -23.02
C ILE A 347 30.57 -9.67 -23.69
N THR A 348 30.37 -10.95 -24.01
CA THR A 348 31.40 -11.80 -24.63
C THR A 348 31.03 -12.11 -26.07
N PRO A 349 31.73 -11.53 -27.07
CA PRO A 349 31.49 -11.86 -28.47
C PRO A 349 31.73 -13.34 -28.75
N MET A 350 30.76 -14.00 -29.38
CA MET A 350 30.86 -15.40 -29.79
C MET A 350 30.93 -15.48 -31.33
N PRO A 351 31.77 -16.35 -31.90
CA PRO A 351 31.85 -16.51 -33.35
C PRO A 351 30.48 -16.82 -33.96
N GLY A 352 30.02 -15.96 -34.88
CA GLY A 352 28.72 -16.13 -35.56
C GLY A 352 27.48 -15.66 -34.78
N LYS A 353 27.64 -15.11 -33.57
CA LYS A 353 26.54 -14.50 -32.79
C LYS A 353 26.86 -13.05 -32.46
N SER A 354 26.08 -12.12 -33.02
CA SER A 354 26.16 -10.69 -32.67
C SER A 354 25.60 -10.46 -31.27
N LEU A 355 26.24 -9.56 -30.51
CA LEU A 355 25.69 -9.08 -29.24
C LEU A 355 24.45 -8.23 -29.50
N THR A 356 23.47 -8.31 -28.60
CA THR A 356 22.19 -7.60 -28.74
C THR A 356 21.98 -6.56 -27.64
N THR A 357 21.23 -5.49 -27.95
CA THR A 357 20.84 -4.45 -26.99
C THR A 357 19.88 -4.99 -25.94
N PHE A 358 19.04 -5.96 -26.30
CA PHE A 358 18.22 -6.75 -25.39
C PHE A 358 19.07 -7.44 -24.31
N GLU A 359 20.08 -8.25 -24.70
CA GLU A 359 20.97 -8.92 -23.75
C GLU A 359 21.72 -7.91 -22.86
N LEU A 360 22.15 -6.77 -23.42
CA LEU A 360 22.78 -5.69 -22.67
C LEU A 360 21.84 -5.06 -21.63
N ALA A 361 20.59 -4.77 -21.99
CA ALA A 361 19.59 -4.20 -21.08
C ALA A 361 19.28 -5.15 -19.92
N TYR A 362 19.13 -6.44 -20.20
CA TYR A 362 18.95 -7.46 -19.16
C TYR A 362 20.20 -7.62 -18.30
N ALA A 363 21.41 -7.51 -18.86
CA ALA A 363 22.64 -7.53 -18.07
C ALA A 363 22.71 -6.40 -17.03
N VAL A 364 22.22 -5.19 -17.36
CA VAL A 364 22.06 -4.10 -16.36
C VAL A 364 21.14 -4.55 -15.23
N THR A 365 20.01 -5.16 -15.56
CA THR A 365 19.02 -5.65 -14.59
C THR A 365 19.58 -6.74 -13.69
N TYR A 366 20.29 -7.72 -14.25
CA TYR A 366 20.91 -8.80 -13.48
C TYR A 366 21.99 -8.29 -12.53
N GLN A 367 22.82 -7.34 -12.96
CA GLN A 367 23.88 -6.79 -12.10
C GLN A 367 23.31 -5.94 -10.95
N GLU A 368 22.25 -5.17 -11.20
CA GLU A 368 21.52 -4.50 -10.11
C GLU A 368 20.88 -5.50 -9.15
N LEU A 369 20.25 -6.55 -9.66
CA LEU A 369 19.62 -7.58 -8.85
C LEU A 369 20.65 -8.28 -7.95
N LEU A 370 21.79 -8.70 -8.50
CA LEU A 370 22.90 -9.25 -7.73
C LEU A 370 23.42 -8.27 -6.68
N PHE A 371 23.55 -6.98 -7.02
CA PHE A 371 23.97 -5.95 -6.08
C PHE A 371 23.01 -5.84 -4.88
N ARG A 372 21.70 -5.74 -5.14
CA ARG A 372 20.65 -5.59 -4.11
C ARG A 372 20.53 -6.85 -3.25
N THR A 373 20.44 -8.02 -3.88
CA THR A 373 20.39 -9.31 -3.17
C THR A 373 21.57 -9.49 -2.24
N ARG A 374 22.80 -9.20 -2.71
CA ARG A 374 23.99 -9.39 -1.87
C ARG A 374 23.99 -8.45 -0.65
N ALA A 375 23.23 -7.34 -0.69
CA ALA A 375 23.07 -6.44 0.45
C ALA A 375 22.19 -7.03 1.55
N ALA A 376 21.53 -8.16 1.29
CA ALA A 376 20.84 -8.95 2.30
C ALA A 376 21.81 -9.79 3.16
N HIS A 377 23.02 -10.12 2.66
CA HIS A 377 23.95 -10.98 3.41
C HIS A 377 24.72 -10.26 4.50
N THR A 378 25.08 -9.00 4.26
CA THR A 378 25.92 -8.19 5.16
C THR A 378 25.41 -6.75 5.23
N PRO A 379 25.41 -6.10 6.41
CA PRO A 379 25.02 -4.70 6.55
C PRO A 379 25.93 -3.70 5.79
N ASP A 380 27.11 -4.15 5.37
CA ASP A 380 28.08 -3.36 4.62
C ASP A 380 28.45 -4.05 3.31
N ALA A 381 28.95 -3.29 2.35
CA ALA A 381 29.21 -3.78 0.99
C ALA A 381 30.48 -4.64 0.92
N SER A 382 30.39 -5.80 0.28
CA SER A 382 31.54 -6.64 -0.09
C SER A 382 32.25 -6.13 -1.35
N ASP A 383 33.46 -6.61 -1.62
CA ASP A 383 34.21 -6.22 -2.82
C ASP A 383 33.48 -6.66 -4.10
N ALA A 384 32.89 -7.85 -4.11
CA ALA A 384 32.05 -8.35 -5.20
C ALA A 384 30.82 -7.46 -5.46
N GLN A 385 30.20 -6.90 -4.41
CA GLN A 385 29.11 -5.94 -4.58
C GLN A 385 29.57 -4.62 -5.20
N LEU A 386 30.76 -4.14 -4.80
CA LEU A 386 31.34 -2.93 -5.38
C LEU A 386 31.73 -3.15 -6.86
N GLU A 387 32.20 -4.34 -7.22
CA GLU A 387 32.46 -4.72 -8.61
C GLU A 387 31.17 -4.77 -9.44
N ASN A 388 30.11 -5.45 -8.94
CA ASN A 388 28.80 -5.48 -9.59
C ASN A 388 28.25 -4.08 -9.83
N LEU A 389 28.34 -3.20 -8.82
CA LEU A 389 27.86 -1.82 -8.93
C LEU A 389 28.59 -1.04 -10.03
N ARG A 390 29.92 -1.19 -10.13
CA ARG A 390 30.73 -0.55 -11.20
C ARG A 390 30.34 -1.09 -12.57
N LEU A 391 30.26 -2.41 -12.71
CA LEU A 391 29.88 -3.06 -13.95
C LEU A 391 28.46 -2.66 -14.38
N ALA A 392 27.50 -2.64 -13.46
CA ALA A 392 26.12 -2.22 -13.73
C ALA A 392 26.05 -0.77 -14.26
N ALA A 393 26.82 0.14 -13.66
CA ALA A 393 26.90 1.53 -14.12
C ALA A 393 27.54 1.66 -15.51
N GLU A 394 28.59 0.87 -15.80
CA GLU A 394 29.23 0.81 -17.11
C GLU A 394 28.27 0.27 -18.19
N LEU A 395 27.57 -0.83 -17.89
CA LEU A 395 26.56 -1.44 -18.77
C LEU A 395 25.41 -0.46 -19.05
N GLY A 396 24.90 0.23 -18.02
CA GLY A 396 23.84 1.22 -18.20
C GLY A 396 24.28 2.39 -19.08
N ALA A 397 25.50 2.90 -18.87
CA ALA A 397 26.06 3.94 -19.72
C ALA A 397 26.26 3.45 -21.17
N ALA A 398 26.75 2.23 -21.35
CA ALA A 398 26.90 1.60 -22.67
C ALA A 398 25.56 1.47 -23.39
N LEU A 399 24.52 0.97 -22.71
CA LEU A 399 23.17 0.86 -23.26
C LEU A 399 22.69 2.20 -23.80
N PHE A 400 22.78 3.28 -23.01
CA PHE A 400 22.30 4.58 -23.46
C PHE A 400 23.18 5.24 -24.51
N ARG A 401 24.48 4.92 -24.60
CA ARG A 401 25.29 5.30 -25.77
C ARG A 401 24.74 4.71 -27.06
N THR A 402 24.24 3.47 -27.04
CA THR A 402 23.61 2.87 -28.23
C THR A 402 22.34 3.62 -28.65
N THR A 403 21.59 4.20 -27.70
CA THR A 403 20.40 5.02 -28.01
C THR A 403 20.72 6.40 -28.58
N LEU A 404 21.96 6.87 -28.42
CA LEU A 404 22.40 8.16 -28.96
C LEU A 404 22.91 8.03 -30.40
N ALA A 405 23.24 6.82 -30.85
CA ALA A 405 23.75 6.57 -32.19
C ALA A 405 22.66 6.63 -33.28
N GLU A 406 23.11 6.76 -34.53
CA GLU A 406 22.26 6.74 -35.70
C GLU A 406 21.66 5.33 -35.91
N PRO A 407 20.35 5.20 -36.21
CA PRO A 407 19.74 3.90 -36.46
C PRO A 407 20.45 3.11 -37.56
N GLY A 408 20.66 1.81 -37.33
CA GLY A 408 21.34 0.91 -38.29
C GLY A 408 22.87 0.97 -38.24
N THR A 409 23.45 1.71 -37.29
CA THR A 409 24.90 1.75 -37.05
C THR A 409 25.31 0.84 -35.90
N ASP A 410 26.58 0.46 -35.91
CA ASP A 410 27.25 -0.28 -34.84
C ASP A 410 28.01 0.69 -33.92
N VAL A 411 27.86 0.50 -32.62
CA VAL A 411 28.34 1.40 -31.57
C VAL A 411 29.40 0.69 -30.74
N PRO A 412 30.68 1.11 -30.81
CA PRO A 412 31.71 0.59 -29.92
C PRO A 412 31.53 1.17 -28.51
N VAL A 413 31.52 0.30 -27.51
CA VAL A 413 31.43 0.65 -26.09
C VAL A 413 32.50 -0.09 -25.29
N THR A 414 33.03 0.54 -24.26
CA THR A 414 33.98 -0.09 -23.34
C THR A 414 33.25 -0.55 -22.09
N ILE A 415 33.34 -1.85 -21.78
CA ILE A 415 32.77 -2.50 -20.61
C ILE A 415 33.87 -3.37 -19.99
N ASP A 416 34.16 -3.20 -18.69
CA ASP A 416 35.20 -3.95 -17.99
C ASP A 416 36.57 -3.93 -18.72
N GLY A 417 36.93 -2.74 -19.23
CA GLY A 417 38.16 -2.53 -19.99
C GLY A 417 38.21 -3.15 -21.39
N ARG A 418 37.13 -3.79 -21.86
CA ARG A 418 37.03 -4.40 -23.19
C ARG A 418 36.15 -3.57 -24.10
N THR A 419 36.60 -3.34 -25.33
CA THR A 419 35.76 -2.73 -26.36
C THR A 419 34.91 -3.81 -27.04
N VAL A 420 33.60 -3.68 -26.93
CA VAL A 420 32.61 -4.53 -27.61
C VAL A 420 31.66 -3.65 -28.42
N THR A 421 30.98 -4.24 -29.40
CA THR A 421 30.12 -3.51 -30.34
C THR A 421 28.68 -3.96 -30.19
N TYR A 422 27.76 -3.01 -30.14
CA TYR A 422 26.31 -3.25 -30.14
C TYR A 422 25.64 -2.44 -31.26
N PRO A 423 24.53 -2.91 -31.82
CA PRO A 423 23.74 -2.10 -32.74
C PRO A 423 23.11 -0.89 -32.03
N ALA A 424 22.84 0.19 -32.76
CA ALA A 424 22.09 1.32 -32.24
C ALA A 424 20.68 0.90 -31.77
N CYS A 425 20.32 1.26 -30.54
CA CYS A 425 19.06 0.88 -29.90
C CYS A 425 17.96 1.94 -30.07
N ARG A 426 16.74 1.48 -30.35
CA ARG A 426 15.50 2.29 -30.39
C ARG A 426 14.30 1.56 -29.78
N ASP A 427 14.53 0.40 -29.18
CA ASP A 427 13.49 -0.46 -28.62
C ASP A 427 13.13 -0.05 -27.18
N GLU A 428 12.08 -0.68 -26.65
CA GLU A 428 11.59 -0.43 -25.30
C GLU A 428 12.50 -0.99 -24.20
N ASP A 429 13.49 -1.84 -24.53
CA ASP A 429 14.44 -2.38 -23.54
C ASP A 429 15.35 -1.27 -22.98
N ALA A 430 15.55 -0.19 -23.73
CA ALA A 430 16.16 1.06 -23.26
C ALA A 430 15.13 2.13 -22.81
N GLY A 431 13.95 1.68 -22.39
CA GLY A 431 12.84 2.53 -21.95
C GLY A 431 13.07 3.32 -20.66
N PRO A 432 12.05 4.07 -20.20
CA PRO A 432 12.15 4.93 -19.02
C PRO A 432 12.58 4.20 -17.74
N GLY A 433 12.17 2.94 -17.57
CA GLY A 433 12.61 2.08 -16.45
C GLY A 433 14.11 1.77 -16.48
N ALA A 434 14.65 1.41 -17.65
CA ALA A 434 16.07 1.18 -17.84
C ALA A 434 16.90 2.47 -17.64
N TRP A 435 16.37 3.61 -18.11
CA TRP A 435 16.99 4.92 -17.88
C TRP A 435 17.09 5.23 -16.38
N HIS A 436 15.99 5.05 -15.66
CA HIS A 436 15.91 5.31 -14.22
C HIS A 436 16.96 4.47 -13.47
N ARG A 437 17.01 3.16 -13.74
CA ARG A 437 17.98 2.23 -13.17
C ARG A 437 19.41 2.65 -13.44
N ALA A 438 19.74 2.92 -14.71
CA ALA A 438 21.09 3.32 -15.11
C ALA A 438 21.52 4.66 -14.46
N VAL A 439 20.61 5.64 -14.34
CA VAL A 439 20.89 6.92 -13.67
C VAL A 439 21.23 6.69 -12.21
N HIS A 440 20.46 5.87 -11.50
CA HIS A 440 20.72 5.63 -10.09
C HIS A 440 22.03 4.89 -9.87
N LEU A 441 22.36 3.88 -10.69
CA LEU A 441 23.68 3.22 -10.66
C LEU A 441 24.83 4.20 -10.93
N ALA A 442 24.66 5.11 -11.91
CA ALA A 442 25.64 6.15 -12.21
C ALA A 442 25.78 7.17 -11.08
N LEU A 443 24.69 7.54 -10.40
CA LEU A 443 24.70 8.41 -9.23
C LEU A 443 25.32 7.73 -8.01
N VAL A 444 25.12 6.42 -7.80
CA VAL A 444 25.79 5.69 -6.71
C VAL A 444 27.29 5.60 -6.97
N THR A 445 27.74 5.35 -8.20
CA THR A 445 29.18 5.28 -8.53
C THR A 445 29.86 6.63 -8.69
N GLY A 446 29.13 7.67 -9.11
CA GLY A 446 29.62 9.04 -9.24
C GLY A 446 30.50 9.32 -10.46
N ARG A 447 30.65 8.36 -11.37
CA ARG A 447 31.50 8.54 -12.55
C ARG A 447 30.76 9.36 -13.61
N ARG A 448 31.26 10.57 -13.86
CA ARG A 448 30.67 11.51 -14.85
C ARG A 448 30.55 10.90 -16.25
N GLU A 449 31.51 10.06 -16.64
CA GLU A 449 31.51 9.36 -17.94
C GLU A 449 30.34 8.36 -18.10
N HIS A 450 29.82 7.83 -16.99
CA HIS A 450 28.64 6.96 -16.99
C HIS A 450 27.35 7.78 -16.98
N LEU A 451 27.34 8.90 -16.28
CA LEU A 451 26.17 9.77 -16.18
C LEU A 451 25.88 10.55 -17.47
N ALA A 452 26.93 10.97 -18.20
CA ALA A 452 26.82 11.79 -19.40
C ALA A 452 25.85 11.25 -20.48
N PRO A 453 25.95 9.99 -20.96
CA PRO A 453 25.02 9.48 -21.97
C PRO A 453 23.57 9.42 -21.47
N LEU A 454 23.36 9.23 -20.17
CA LEU A 454 22.03 9.15 -19.56
C LEU A 454 21.35 10.52 -19.54
N VAL A 455 22.11 11.57 -19.18
CA VAL A 455 21.61 12.96 -19.21
C VAL A 455 21.32 13.42 -20.64
N LEU A 456 22.14 13.00 -21.61
CA LEU A 456 21.91 13.33 -23.02
C LEU A 456 20.68 12.61 -23.61
N ALA A 457 20.44 11.36 -23.23
CA ALA A 457 19.32 10.58 -23.75
C ALA A 457 17.98 10.99 -23.12
N GLY A 458 17.93 11.09 -21.79
CA GLY A 458 16.69 11.30 -21.03
C GLY A 458 15.77 10.08 -20.96
N PRO A 459 14.76 10.09 -20.06
CA PRO A 459 13.87 8.96 -19.83
C PRO A 459 12.95 8.65 -21.01
N GLU A 460 12.60 9.65 -21.81
CA GLU A 460 11.64 9.52 -22.92
C GLU A 460 12.33 9.29 -24.28
N ARG A 461 13.62 8.89 -24.28
CA ARG A 461 14.45 8.78 -25.51
C ARG A 461 13.86 7.87 -26.58
N VAL A 462 13.26 6.76 -26.14
CA VAL A 462 12.70 5.69 -26.98
C VAL A 462 11.17 5.69 -27.02
N GLY A 463 10.51 6.58 -26.28
CA GLY A 463 9.05 6.70 -26.24
C GLY A 463 8.52 7.47 -25.03
N PRO A 464 7.24 7.85 -25.03
CA PRO A 464 6.62 8.55 -23.90
C PRO A 464 6.54 7.66 -22.66
N ASP A 465 6.80 8.24 -21.49
CA ASP A 465 6.65 7.54 -20.21
C ASP A 465 5.23 7.75 -19.64
N ARG A 466 4.48 6.66 -19.52
CA ARG A 466 3.12 6.65 -18.94
C ARG A 466 3.05 5.91 -17.61
N SER A 467 4.19 5.49 -17.07
CA SER A 467 4.24 4.77 -15.81
C SER A 467 4.08 5.71 -14.62
N VAL A 468 3.71 5.16 -13.47
CA VAL A 468 3.54 5.92 -12.21
C VAL A 468 4.76 6.79 -11.87
N PRO A 469 6.02 6.35 -12.04
CA PRO A 469 7.21 7.17 -11.77
C PRO A 469 7.57 8.21 -12.85
N ALA A 470 6.76 8.42 -13.90
CA ALA A 470 7.12 9.25 -15.04
C ALA A 470 7.46 10.70 -14.65
N SER A 471 6.63 11.33 -13.81
CA SER A 471 6.86 12.70 -13.35
C SER A 471 8.14 12.82 -12.51
N TYR A 472 8.45 11.83 -11.66
CA TYR A 472 9.71 11.77 -10.92
C TYR A 472 10.93 11.65 -11.84
N ARG A 473 10.89 10.78 -12.86
CA ARG A 473 11.99 10.65 -13.84
C ARG A 473 12.25 11.95 -14.59
N ARG A 474 11.20 12.68 -14.96
CA ARG A 474 11.31 14.00 -15.61
C ARG A 474 11.93 15.04 -14.67
N ALA A 475 11.53 15.05 -13.40
CA ALA A 475 12.10 15.94 -12.39
C ALA A 475 13.59 15.68 -12.17
N LEU A 476 13.97 14.40 -12.02
CA LEU A 476 15.36 13.98 -11.90
C LEU A 476 16.18 14.36 -13.14
N HIS A 477 15.63 14.17 -14.35
CA HIS A 477 16.33 14.54 -15.59
C HIS A 477 16.54 16.05 -15.73
N ALA A 478 15.53 16.86 -15.41
CA ALA A 478 15.65 18.33 -15.41
C ALA A 478 16.75 18.80 -14.45
N TYR A 479 16.77 18.24 -13.24
CA TYR A 479 17.81 18.52 -12.23
C TYR A 479 19.21 18.16 -12.74
N LEU A 480 19.38 16.98 -13.35
CA LEU A 480 20.68 16.55 -13.86
C LEU A 480 21.16 17.35 -15.08
N ARG A 481 20.25 17.97 -15.84
CA ARG A 481 20.59 18.89 -16.93
C ARG A 481 20.98 20.30 -16.43
N GLY A 482 20.75 20.59 -15.15
CA GLY A 482 20.89 21.96 -14.62
C GLY A 482 19.82 22.91 -15.15
N GLU A 483 18.69 22.38 -15.61
CA GLU A 483 17.48 23.14 -15.90
C GLU A 483 16.68 23.35 -14.60
N ASP A 484 15.69 24.25 -14.62
CA ASP A 484 14.78 24.43 -13.49
C ASP A 484 13.95 23.15 -13.27
N PRO A 485 14.17 22.41 -12.16
CA PRO A 485 13.48 21.16 -11.90
C PRO A 485 12.20 21.35 -11.07
N GLU A 486 11.91 22.54 -10.54
CA GLU A 486 10.79 22.76 -9.61
C GLU A 486 9.44 22.39 -10.22
N PRO A 487 9.07 22.81 -11.45
CA PRO A 487 7.76 22.47 -12.01
C PRO A 487 7.54 20.96 -12.18
N ALA A 488 8.60 20.22 -12.54
CA ALA A 488 8.55 18.77 -12.68
C ALA A 488 8.54 18.07 -11.32
N THR A 489 9.26 18.63 -10.34
CA THR A 489 9.30 18.12 -8.94
C THR A 489 7.94 18.29 -8.27
N ASP A 490 7.26 19.42 -8.47
CA ASP A 490 5.90 19.65 -7.97
C ASP A 490 4.89 18.63 -8.53
N LEU A 491 5.02 18.28 -9.81
CA LEU A 491 4.20 17.23 -10.41
C LEU A 491 4.53 15.86 -9.79
N ALA A 492 5.81 15.53 -9.64
CA ALA A 492 6.26 14.28 -9.00
C ALA A 492 5.74 14.14 -7.57
N LEU A 493 5.71 15.22 -6.79
CA LEU A 493 5.17 15.24 -5.43
C LEU A 493 3.66 14.95 -5.40
N ARG A 494 2.89 15.50 -6.35
CA ARG A 494 1.45 15.23 -6.47
C ARG A 494 1.17 13.79 -6.88
N ASP A 495 1.90 13.27 -7.86
CA ASP A 495 1.71 11.90 -8.35
C ASP A 495 2.18 10.86 -7.32
N ALA A 496 3.22 11.15 -6.54
CA ALA A 496 3.66 10.31 -5.42
C ALA A 496 2.56 10.14 -4.36
N GLY A 497 1.73 11.16 -4.13
CA GLY A 497 0.54 11.05 -3.27
C GLY A 497 -0.45 10.02 -3.80
N LYS A 498 -0.84 10.15 -5.08
CA LYS A 498 -1.78 9.23 -5.74
C LYS A 498 -1.30 7.78 -5.78
N ALA A 499 0.00 7.58 -6.01
CA ALA A 499 0.60 6.25 -6.06
C ALA A 499 0.48 5.52 -4.71
N ARG A 500 0.63 6.24 -3.59
CA ARG A 500 0.44 5.68 -2.24
C ARG A 500 -0.99 5.21 -2.03
N ASP A 501 -1.96 5.98 -2.50
CA ASP A 501 -3.38 5.64 -2.41
C ASP A 501 -3.73 4.37 -3.22
N GLN A 502 -2.90 4.05 -4.23
CA GLN A 502 -3.00 2.83 -5.05
C GLN A 502 -2.15 1.66 -4.54
N GLY A 503 -1.56 1.78 -3.34
CA GLY A 503 -0.73 0.72 -2.75
C GLY A 503 0.66 0.56 -3.37
N VAL A 504 1.07 1.47 -4.26
CA VAL A 504 2.38 1.47 -4.91
C VAL A 504 3.36 2.28 -4.07
N LEU A 505 4.58 1.76 -3.81
CA LEU A 505 5.65 2.55 -3.19
C LEU A 505 6.09 3.65 -4.15
N PRO A 506 5.81 4.94 -3.87
CA PRO A 506 6.24 6.00 -4.78
C PRO A 506 7.75 6.21 -4.69
N PRO A 507 8.36 6.78 -5.74
CA PRO A 507 9.71 7.32 -5.66
C PRO A 507 9.85 8.34 -4.52
N PRO A 508 11.06 8.54 -3.96
CA PRO A 508 11.27 9.40 -2.79
C PRO A 508 11.26 10.90 -3.16
N ALA A 509 10.15 11.40 -3.72
CA ALA A 509 10.02 12.75 -4.24
C ALA A 509 10.25 13.86 -3.19
N VAL A 510 9.85 13.64 -1.94
CA VAL A 510 10.11 14.59 -0.84
C VAL A 510 11.60 14.67 -0.53
N LEU A 511 12.32 13.53 -0.49
CA LEU A 511 13.77 13.51 -0.32
C LEU A 511 14.48 14.21 -1.48
N PHE A 512 14.06 13.93 -2.71
CA PHE A 512 14.59 14.60 -3.90
C PHE A 512 14.34 16.11 -3.90
N SER A 513 13.18 16.58 -3.45
CA SER A 513 12.89 18.03 -3.37
C SER A 513 13.86 18.79 -2.45
N GLN A 514 14.47 18.12 -1.46
CA GLN A 514 15.49 18.76 -0.61
C GLN A 514 16.81 18.96 -1.35
N LEU A 515 17.14 18.10 -2.32
CA LEU A 515 18.29 18.29 -3.21
C LEU A 515 18.10 19.45 -4.18
N VAL A 516 16.85 19.65 -4.64
CA VAL A 516 16.45 20.80 -5.45
C VAL A 516 16.59 22.10 -4.66
N GLU A 517 16.02 22.14 -3.44
CA GLU A 517 16.12 23.29 -2.53
C GLU A 517 17.57 23.57 -2.09
N GLY A 518 18.40 22.52 -1.98
CA GLY A 518 19.75 22.63 -1.45
C GLY A 518 19.82 22.62 0.08
N ASP A 519 18.85 21.98 0.75
CA ASP A 519 18.69 21.98 2.20
C ASP A 519 19.13 20.65 2.84
N GLU A 520 20.35 20.65 3.39
CA GLU A 520 21.00 19.47 3.99
C GLU A 520 20.28 18.95 5.26
N GLU A 521 19.78 19.85 6.11
CA GLU A 521 19.07 19.44 7.33
C GLU A 521 17.75 18.76 6.96
N SER A 522 16.97 19.37 6.06
CA SER A 522 15.73 18.78 5.59
C SER A 522 15.97 17.50 4.78
N PHE A 523 17.09 17.37 4.06
CA PHE A 523 17.44 16.13 3.38
C PHE A 523 17.57 14.97 4.36
N ASN A 524 18.26 15.15 5.49
CA ASN A 524 18.40 14.11 6.51
C ASN A 524 17.05 13.77 7.19
N LEU A 525 16.18 14.75 7.42
CA LEU A 525 14.83 14.50 7.94
C LEU A 525 13.97 13.71 6.94
N ALA A 526 13.99 14.10 5.66
CA ALA A 526 13.28 13.41 4.59
C ALA A 526 13.85 12.01 4.32
N LEU A 527 15.14 11.79 4.58
CA LEU A 527 15.79 10.50 4.45
C LEU A 527 15.21 9.49 5.44
N LEU A 528 14.99 9.90 6.69
CA LEU A 528 14.33 9.06 7.70
C LEU A 528 12.91 8.69 7.29
N ASP A 529 12.15 9.64 6.71
CA ASP A 529 10.80 9.36 6.23
C ASP A 529 10.78 8.44 4.99
N ALA A 530 11.72 8.62 4.06
CA ALA A 530 11.87 7.75 2.89
C ALA A 530 12.26 6.32 3.30
N LEU A 531 13.19 6.16 4.24
CA LEU A 531 13.56 4.86 4.80
C LEU A 531 12.41 4.22 5.58
N THR A 532 11.61 5.01 6.30
CA THR A 532 10.38 4.54 6.98
C THR A 532 9.39 3.99 5.96
N ALA A 533 9.07 4.76 4.90
CA ALA A 533 8.15 4.33 3.85
C ALA A 533 8.63 3.05 3.14
N HIS A 534 9.93 2.96 2.85
CA HIS A 534 10.53 1.78 2.25
C HIS A 534 10.42 0.55 3.16
N ARG A 535 10.84 0.68 4.43
CA ARG A 535 10.74 -0.39 5.43
C ARG A 535 9.31 -0.88 5.60
N ASP A 536 8.36 0.06 5.74
CA ASP A 536 6.96 -0.27 5.99
C ASP A 536 6.30 -0.94 4.78
N HIS A 537 6.69 -0.57 3.55
CA HIS A 537 6.21 -1.23 2.33
C HIS A 537 6.66 -2.70 2.23
N TYR A 538 7.94 -2.97 2.51
CA TYR A 538 8.51 -4.31 2.46
C TYR A 538 8.27 -5.13 3.72
N ALA A 539 7.62 -4.59 4.76
CA ALA A 539 7.21 -5.32 5.96
C ALA A 539 5.87 -6.06 5.80
N VAL A 540 5.29 -6.07 4.58
CA VAL A 540 3.95 -6.61 4.30
C VAL A 540 4.04 -7.87 3.45
N ALA A 541 3.25 -8.89 3.78
CA ALA A 541 3.10 -10.11 3.00
C ALA A 541 4.45 -10.82 2.72
N ASP A 542 4.66 -11.25 1.47
CA ASP A 542 5.87 -11.91 0.97
C ASP A 542 6.92 -10.93 0.44
N ARG A 543 6.62 -9.61 0.42
CA ARG A 543 7.55 -8.55 0.01
C ARG A 543 8.89 -8.53 0.75
N PRO A 544 9.04 -8.98 2.01
CA PRO A 544 10.37 -9.11 2.62
C PRO A 544 11.33 -10.03 1.84
N THR A 545 10.81 -10.89 0.97
CA THR A 545 11.62 -11.75 0.08
C THR A 545 12.03 -11.07 -1.22
N ASP A 546 11.47 -9.89 -1.51
CA ASP A 546 11.83 -9.08 -2.66
C ASP A 546 13.28 -8.57 -2.50
N PRO A 547 14.13 -8.66 -3.55
CA PRO A 547 15.47 -8.09 -3.54
C PRO A 547 15.55 -6.62 -3.11
N ASP A 548 14.50 -5.83 -3.40
CA ASP A 548 14.43 -4.43 -3.02
C ASP A 548 14.25 -4.23 -1.51
N ALA A 549 13.76 -5.23 -0.77
CA ALA A 549 13.60 -5.15 0.69
C ALA A 549 14.93 -4.99 1.43
N ALA A 550 16.04 -5.37 0.81
CA ALA A 550 17.38 -5.15 1.36
C ALA A 550 17.83 -3.71 1.17
N LEU A 551 17.54 -3.08 0.04
CA LEU A 551 18.16 -1.83 -0.34
C LEU A 551 17.31 -1.08 -1.37
N SER A 552 16.98 0.17 -1.04
CA SER A 552 16.40 1.10 -2.02
C SER A 552 17.52 1.73 -2.85
N LEU A 553 17.60 1.36 -4.13
CA LEU A 553 18.53 1.99 -5.07
C LEU A 553 18.25 3.49 -5.21
N ASP A 554 16.98 3.89 -5.19
CA ASP A 554 16.54 5.29 -5.28
C ASP A 554 17.11 6.13 -4.14
N ILE A 555 16.86 5.70 -2.90
CA ILE A 555 17.34 6.40 -1.70
C ILE A 555 18.86 6.43 -1.67
N LEU A 556 19.53 5.30 -1.94
CA LEU A 556 20.99 5.21 -1.92
C LEU A 556 21.63 6.16 -2.95
N ALA A 557 21.08 6.26 -4.15
CA ALA A 557 21.62 7.15 -5.18
C ALA A 557 21.53 8.62 -4.77
N LEU A 558 20.40 9.05 -4.20
CA LEU A 558 20.24 10.42 -3.72
C LEU A 558 21.19 10.72 -2.55
N VAL A 559 21.39 9.77 -1.63
CA VAL A 559 22.35 9.88 -0.52
C VAL A 559 23.78 10.00 -1.04
N CYS A 560 24.20 9.14 -1.96
CA CYS A 560 25.52 9.21 -2.58
C CYS A 560 25.71 10.53 -3.36
N HIS A 561 24.67 11.01 -4.05
CA HIS A 561 24.73 12.30 -4.74
C HIS A 561 24.86 13.48 -3.76
N ALA A 562 24.09 13.48 -2.66
CA ALA A 562 24.20 14.48 -1.59
C ALA A 562 25.62 14.51 -0.98
N ARG A 563 26.19 13.33 -0.66
CA ARG A 563 27.57 13.21 -0.16
C ARG A 563 28.59 13.86 -1.10
N ARG A 564 28.47 13.65 -2.41
CA ARG A 564 29.37 14.27 -3.40
C ARG A 564 29.20 15.78 -3.55
N ARG A 565 28.06 16.33 -3.13
CA ARG A 565 27.85 17.78 -2.99
C ARG A 565 28.48 18.35 -1.71
N GLY A 566 29.05 17.50 -0.86
CA GLY A 566 29.68 17.89 0.40
C GLY A 566 28.77 17.76 1.62
N TRP A 567 27.57 17.20 1.49
CA TRP A 567 26.63 17.08 2.61
C TRP A 567 27.02 15.98 3.58
N GLU A 568 26.74 16.21 4.86
CA GLU A 568 26.84 15.20 5.90
C GLU A 568 25.56 14.34 5.95
N ILE A 569 25.75 13.02 5.99
CA ILE A 569 24.64 12.07 6.15
C ILE A 569 24.63 11.63 7.60
N ARG A 570 23.66 12.13 8.35
CA ARG A 570 23.47 11.92 9.80
C ARG A 570 22.48 10.80 10.10
N VAL A 571 22.27 9.90 9.15
CA VAL A 571 21.44 8.71 9.31
C VAL A 571 22.30 7.49 9.03
N ARG A 572 22.36 6.56 9.99
CA ARG A 572 22.99 5.25 9.80
C ARG A 572 21.91 4.19 9.69
N SER A 573 22.02 3.34 8.66
CA SER A 573 20.97 2.39 8.34
C SER A 573 21.54 1.19 7.56
N PRO A 574 21.05 -0.04 7.78
CA PRO A 574 21.37 -1.19 6.93
C PRO A 574 20.97 -1.01 5.46
N TYR A 575 20.04 -0.09 5.17
CA TYR A 575 19.66 0.29 3.81
C TYR A 575 20.71 1.18 3.13
N LEU A 576 21.69 1.69 3.88
CA LEU A 576 22.74 2.62 3.42
C LEU A 576 24.13 2.03 3.74
N PRO A 577 24.65 1.09 2.93
CA PRO A 577 25.90 0.39 3.21
C PRO A 577 27.07 1.37 3.45
N PRO A 578 27.73 1.33 4.62
CA PRO A 578 28.73 2.33 5.00
C PRO A 578 29.87 2.52 3.99
N ARG A 579 30.43 1.44 3.43
CA ARG A 579 31.50 1.52 2.43
C ARG A 579 31.07 2.23 1.16
N ILE A 580 29.81 2.08 0.74
CA ILE A 580 29.29 2.74 -0.47
C ILE A 580 29.10 4.23 -0.20
N VAL A 581 28.46 4.58 0.92
CA VAL A 581 28.23 5.99 1.30
C VAL A 581 29.56 6.72 1.57
N ALA A 582 30.54 6.03 2.15
CA ALA A 582 31.88 6.57 2.37
C ALA A 582 32.64 6.81 1.06
N ALA A 583 32.52 5.92 0.08
CA ALA A 583 33.16 6.05 -1.24
C ALA A 583 32.59 7.20 -2.09
N ALA A 584 31.43 7.75 -1.73
CA ALA A 584 30.85 8.93 -2.37
C ALA A 584 31.52 10.23 -1.88
N GLU A 585 32.81 10.39 -2.16
CA GLU A 585 33.58 11.57 -1.74
C GLU A 585 33.18 12.84 -2.51
N PRO A 586 33.24 14.04 -1.87
CA PRO A 586 33.02 15.32 -2.54
C PRO A 586 33.89 15.52 -3.79
N PHE A 587 33.35 16.21 -4.80
CA PHE A 587 34.06 16.50 -6.06
C PHE A 587 35.26 17.45 -5.93
#